data_AF-A0A6G3D9U9-F1
#
_entry.id   AF-A0A6G3D9U9-F1
#
_cell.length_a   1.000
_cell.length_b   1.000
_cell.length_c   1.000
_cell.angle_alpha   90.00
_cell.angle_beta   90.00
_cell.angle_gamma   90.00
#
_symmetry.space_group_name_H-M   'P 1'
#
loop_
_entity.id
_entity.type
_entity.pdbx_description
1 polymer ?
#
loop_
_entity_poly.entity_id
_entity_poly.type
_entity_poly.pdbx_seq_one_letter_code
_entity_poly.pdbx_strand_id
1 'polypeptide(L)'
;RERLGIAPGRRAVLYAPTHRDYEAGWTPRLDLAGLADQLGEETILLVRAHYFYDGTASPLGGLLGSLRRTGRLVDVSSYEPVEELCLAADALVTDYSSIMFDYANLDRPIVVHADDWETYRTTRGVYFDLMAEAPGPVARTQAELTEILTSDAWHDERATKARAAFRRRFCEYDDGHAAERVVRRVFLGEDERTLPPVLPVEDRTPAPSPEEASAS
;
A
#
# COMPACT_ATOMS: atom_id res chain seq x y z
N ARG A 1 12.20 9.42 0.09
CA ARG A 1 12.54 8.75 1.38
C ARG A 1 13.13 9.73 2.40
N GLU A 2 14.14 10.53 2.05
CA GLU A 2 14.69 11.58 2.93
C GLU A 2 13.62 12.55 3.48
N ARG A 3 12.72 13.05 2.60
CA ARG A 3 11.57 13.89 2.99
C ARG A 3 10.64 13.25 4.04
N LEU A 4 10.63 11.92 4.13
CA LEU A 4 9.82 11.15 5.07
C LEU A 4 10.62 10.75 6.32
N GLY A 5 11.89 11.16 6.45
CA GLY A 5 12.76 10.80 7.57
C GLY A 5 13.23 9.34 7.57
N ILE A 6 13.11 8.64 6.44
CA ILE A 6 13.51 7.24 6.32
C ILE A 6 15.01 7.18 6.05
N ALA A 7 15.79 6.67 7.02
CA ALA A 7 17.23 6.52 6.87
C ALA A 7 17.61 5.48 5.79
N PRO A 8 18.80 5.60 5.16
CA PRO A 8 19.31 4.59 4.22
C PRO A 8 19.36 3.19 4.86
N GLY A 9 19.11 2.16 4.05
CA GLY A 9 19.13 0.76 4.49
C GLY A 9 17.92 0.29 5.30
N ARG A 10 17.06 1.20 5.76
CA ARG A 10 15.83 0.85 6.49
C ARG A 10 14.79 0.25 5.57
N ARG A 11 13.99 -0.70 6.06
CA ARG A 11 12.79 -1.15 5.37
C ARG A 11 11.62 -0.25 5.74
N ALA A 12 10.87 0.26 4.77
CA ALA A 12 9.67 1.04 4.97
C ALA A 12 8.43 0.23 4.59
N VAL A 13 7.54 -0.01 5.55
CA VAL A 13 6.26 -0.68 5.33
C VAL A 13 5.16 0.37 5.42
N LEU A 14 4.41 0.56 4.32
CA LEU A 14 3.27 1.46 4.28
C LEU A 14 2.04 0.74 4.83
N TYR A 15 1.51 1.22 5.95
CA TYR A 15 0.23 0.79 6.51
C TYR A 15 -0.87 1.78 6.12
N ALA A 16 -1.79 1.34 5.26
CA ALA A 16 -2.85 2.17 4.70
C ALA A 16 -4.22 1.44 4.73
N PRO A 17 -4.87 1.36 5.90
CA PRO A 17 -6.19 0.74 6.05
C PRO A 17 -7.33 1.62 5.52
N THR A 18 -8.44 1.00 5.17
CA THR A 18 -9.67 1.66 4.71
C THR A 18 -10.45 2.25 5.87
N HIS A 19 -11.12 3.39 5.66
CA HIS A 19 -12.08 3.91 6.62
C HIS A 19 -13.30 2.99 6.79
N ARG A 20 -13.77 2.77 8.02
CA ARG A 20 -15.01 2.03 8.32
C ARG A 20 -16.14 3.02 8.59
N ASP A 21 -17.06 3.16 7.64
CA ASP A 21 -18.26 4.01 7.78
C ASP A 21 -19.31 3.42 8.75
N TYR A 22 -19.20 2.14 9.05
CA TYR A 22 -20.02 1.44 10.06
C TYR A 22 -19.45 1.48 11.47
N GLU A 23 -18.28 2.09 11.68
CA GLU A 23 -17.75 2.37 13.01
C GLU A 23 -18.03 3.84 13.38
N ALA A 24 -18.31 4.11 14.65
CA ALA A 24 -18.65 5.45 15.12
C ALA A 24 -17.46 6.44 15.12
N GLY A 25 -16.24 5.93 14.93
CA GLY A 25 -15.01 6.71 14.90
C GLY A 25 -13.83 5.85 14.48
N TRP A 26 -12.62 6.42 14.52
CA TRP A 26 -11.41 5.65 14.24
C TRP A 26 -11.09 4.69 15.37
N THR A 27 -11.03 3.39 15.07
CA THR A 27 -10.50 2.38 15.98
C THR A 27 -9.21 1.82 15.41
N PRO A 28 -8.06 1.94 16.08
CA PRO A 28 -6.85 1.26 15.65
C PRO A 28 -7.10 -0.25 15.63
N ARG A 29 -6.98 -0.85 14.46
CA ARG A 29 -7.11 -2.31 14.24
C ARG A 29 -5.85 -3.08 14.66
N LEU A 30 -4.73 -2.37 14.74
CA LEU A 30 -3.43 -2.89 15.12
C LEU A 30 -2.86 -2.07 16.29
N ASP A 31 -2.25 -2.76 17.24
CA ASP A 31 -1.23 -2.17 18.11
C ASP A 31 0.04 -1.94 17.28
N LEU A 32 0.09 -0.77 16.64
CA LEU A 32 1.21 -0.34 15.79
C LEU A 32 2.53 -0.24 16.56
N ALA A 33 2.46 0.02 17.87
CA ALA A 33 3.62 0.08 18.74
C ALA A 33 4.24 -1.32 18.89
N GLY A 34 3.42 -2.28 19.31
CA GLY A 34 3.82 -3.67 19.46
C GLY A 34 4.26 -4.28 18.13
N LEU A 35 3.58 -3.95 17.02
CA LEU A 35 3.99 -4.39 15.69
C LEU A 35 5.38 -3.82 15.33
N ALA A 36 5.61 -2.52 15.48
CA ALA A 36 6.91 -1.91 15.21
C ALA A 36 8.03 -2.52 16.07
N ASP A 37 7.76 -2.82 17.34
CA ASP A 37 8.71 -3.51 18.23
C ASP A 37 9.07 -4.91 17.72
N GLN A 38 8.09 -5.67 17.24
CA GLN A 38 8.28 -7.03 16.74
C GLN A 38 8.99 -7.09 15.37
N LEU A 39 8.76 -6.10 14.51
CA LEU A 39 9.45 -5.98 13.20
C LEU A 39 10.91 -5.54 13.34
N GLY A 40 11.31 -5.13 14.53
CA GLY A 40 12.68 -4.82 14.89
C GLY A 40 13.14 -3.45 14.40
N GLU A 41 14.34 -3.11 14.84
CA GLU A 41 14.97 -1.83 14.60
C GLU A 41 15.42 -1.64 13.16
N GLU A 42 15.08 -2.43 12.15
CA GLU A 42 15.41 -2.11 10.74
C GLU A 42 14.19 -1.66 9.94
N THR A 43 12.99 -1.87 10.51
CA THR A 43 11.72 -1.56 9.86
C THR A 43 11.16 -0.25 10.40
N ILE A 44 10.58 0.55 9.50
CA ILE A 44 9.83 1.76 9.81
C ILE A 44 8.43 1.58 9.24
N LEU A 45 7.41 1.87 10.06
CA LEU A 45 6.02 1.87 9.65
C LEU A 45 5.62 3.29 9.20
N LEU A 46 5.22 3.43 7.94
CA LEU A 46 4.58 4.64 7.42
C LEU A 46 3.07 4.47 7.60
N VAL A 47 2.45 5.24 8.50
CA VAL A 47 1.03 5.10 8.83
C VAL A 47 0.23 6.16 8.11
N ARG A 48 -0.62 5.73 7.19
CA ARG A 48 -1.58 6.58 6.47
C ARG A 48 -2.98 6.30 7.00
N ALA A 49 -3.37 6.99 8.06
CA ALA A 49 -4.77 7.01 8.49
C ALA A 49 -5.59 7.90 7.55
N HIS A 50 -6.87 7.59 7.37
CA HIS A 50 -7.73 8.30 6.41
C HIS A 50 -7.93 9.78 6.77
N TYR A 51 -7.99 10.63 5.74
CA TYR A 51 -8.19 12.09 5.79
C TYR A 51 -9.48 12.58 6.46
N PHE A 52 -10.47 11.70 6.71
CA PHE A 52 -11.76 12.11 7.30
C PHE A 52 -11.69 12.52 8.77
N TYR A 53 -10.52 12.41 9.42
CA TYR A 53 -10.31 12.86 10.79
C TYR A 53 -9.79 14.31 10.89
N ASP A 54 -9.79 15.06 9.79
CA ASP A 54 -9.54 16.51 9.77
C ASP A 54 -10.60 17.25 10.59
N GLY A 55 -10.29 17.48 11.88
CA GLY A 55 -11.14 18.26 12.79
C GLY A 55 -10.88 17.99 14.26
N THR A 56 -10.31 16.83 14.59
CA THR A 56 -9.76 16.53 15.92
C THR A 56 -8.28 16.21 15.74
N ALA A 57 -7.43 16.65 16.67
CA ALA A 57 -6.00 16.35 16.65
C ALA A 57 -5.81 14.88 16.23
N SER A 58 -5.01 14.63 15.17
CA SER A 58 -4.77 13.29 14.60
C SER A 58 -4.90 12.26 15.71
N PRO A 59 -5.82 11.26 15.64
CA PRO A 59 -6.05 10.32 16.74
C PRO A 59 -4.76 9.58 17.17
N LEU A 60 -3.74 9.66 16.33
CA LEU A 60 -2.39 9.20 16.53
C LEU A 60 -1.51 10.12 17.42
N GLY A 61 -1.91 11.35 17.74
CA GLY A 61 -1.08 12.34 18.46
C GLY A 61 -0.68 11.91 19.87
N GLY A 62 -1.54 11.15 20.56
CA GLY A 62 -1.24 10.56 21.87
C GLY A 62 -0.48 9.23 21.77
N LEU A 63 -0.93 8.33 20.89
CA LEU A 63 -0.39 6.97 20.74
C LEU A 63 0.99 6.96 20.04
N LEU A 64 1.20 7.85 19.08
CA LEU A 64 2.49 8.02 18.40
C LEU A 64 3.48 8.90 19.16
N GLY A 65 3.10 9.55 20.27
CA GLY A 65 4.00 10.43 21.02
C GLY A 65 5.24 9.72 21.58
N SER A 66 5.14 8.43 21.91
CA SER A 66 6.27 7.59 22.32
C SER A 66 7.04 7.01 21.13
N LEU A 67 6.37 6.66 20.04
CA LEU A 67 6.96 5.95 18.90
C LEU A 67 7.57 6.90 17.85
N ARG A 68 7.06 8.13 17.74
CA ARG A 68 7.72 9.22 17.00
C ARG A 68 9.11 9.53 17.59
N ARG A 69 9.30 9.33 18.90
CA ARG A 69 10.60 9.50 19.56
C ARG A 69 11.61 8.40 19.21
N THR A 70 11.15 7.21 18.83
CA THR A 70 12.03 6.11 18.40
C THR A 70 12.28 6.10 16.88
N GLY A 71 11.57 6.93 16.11
CA GLY A 71 11.72 7.02 14.64
C GLY A 71 11.20 5.80 13.88
N ARG A 72 10.52 4.86 14.55
CA ARG A 72 10.00 3.62 13.95
C ARG A 72 8.59 3.74 13.37
N LEU A 73 7.90 4.83 13.67
CA LEU A 73 6.57 5.15 13.16
C LEU A 73 6.54 6.58 12.63
N VAL A 74 6.15 6.72 11.37
CA VAL A 74 5.99 8.01 10.70
C VAL A 74 4.53 8.15 10.31
N ASP A 75 3.87 9.18 10.85
CA ASP A 75 2.52 9.55 10.44
C ASP A 75 2.60 10.28 9.08
N VAL A 76 2.05 9.64 8.05
CA VAL A 76 2.00 10.16 6.68
C VAL A 76 0.56 10.42 6.22
N SER A 77 -0.38 10.50 7.17
CA SER A 77 -1.81 10.68 6.91
C SER A 77 -2.10 11.98 6.16
N SER A 78 -1.36 13.07 6.45
CA SER A 78 -1.50 14.37 5.78
C SER A 78 -0.63 14.52 4.52
N TYR A 79 0.06 13.48 4.08
CA TYR A 79 0.94 13.54 2.90
C TYR A 79 0.12 13.34 1.62
N GLU A 80 -0.06 14.40 0.83
CA GLU A 80 -1.02 14.40 -0.29
C GLU A 80 -0.66 13.43 -1.45
N PRO A 81 0.59 13.37 -1.97
CA PRO A 81 0.93 12.41 -3.03
C PRO A 81 1.07 10.99 -2.48
N VAL A 82 0.04 10.16 -2.65
CA VAL A 82 0.07 8.75 -2.21
C VAL A 82 1.09 7.94 -3.00
N GLU A 83 1.29 8.29 -4.27
CA GLU A 83 2.20 7.63 -5.19
C GLU A 83 3.65 7.77 -4.71
N GLU A 84 4.02 8.92 -4.13
CA GLU A 84 5.34 9.09 -3.51
C GLU A 84 5.51 8.21 -2.26
N LEU A 85 4.44 7.98 -1.49
CA LEU A 85 4.48 7.02 -0.37
C LEU A 85 4.62 5.59 -0.88
N CYS A 86 3.89 5.23 -1.93
CA CYS A 86 4.00 3.93 -2.58
C CYS A 86 5.44 3.69 -3.10
N LEU A 87 6.01 4.67 -3.80
CA LEU A 87 7.38 4.62 -4.29
C LEU A 87 8.41 4.52 -3.16
N ALA A 88 8.16 5.19 -2.03
CA ALA A 88 9.04 5.17 -0.88
C ALA A 88 8.98 3.87 -0.08
N ALA A 89 7.93 3.08 -0.20
CA ALA A 89 7.70 1.87 0.58
C ALA A 89 8.23 0.60 -0.11
N ASP A 90 8.78 -0.29 0.71
CA ASP A 90 9.27 -1.62 0.34
C ASP A 90 8.14 -2.66 0.35
N ALA A 91 7.10 -2.45 1.16
CA ALA A 91 5.89 -3.25 1.21
C ALA A 91 4.65 -2.41 1.53
N LEU A 92 3.48 -2.90 1.12
CA LEU A 92 2.18 -2.38 1.53
C LEU A 92 1.48 -3.35 2.48
N VAL A 93 1.02 -2.86 3.62
CA VAL A 93 0.00 -3.51 4.46
C VAL A 93 -1.28 -2.70 4.31
N THR A 94 -2.32 -3.34 3.77
CA THR A 94 -3.63 -2.70 3.59
C THR A 94 -4.73 -3.72 3.87
N ASP A 95 -5.99 -3.34 3.71
CA ASP A 95 -7.15 -4.20 3.90
C ASP A 95 -7.96 -4.30 2.61
N TYR A 96 -9.01 -3.48 2.46
CA TYR A 96 -9.93 -3.45 1.32
C TYR A 96 -9.78 -2.17 0.50
N SER A 97 -8.67 -1.46 0.68
CA SER A 97 -8.42 -0.15 0.06
C SER A 97 -8.03 -0.33 -1.40
N SER A 98 -8.51 0.58 -2.25
CA SER A 98 -8.14 0.59 -3.67
C SER A 98 -6.65 0.84 -3.91
N ILE A 99 -5.91 1.34 -2.91
CA ILE A 99 -4.47 1.57 -3.01
C ILE A 99 -3.69 0.30 -3.39
N MET A 100 -4.23 -0.90 -3.13
CA MET A 100 -3.61 -2.15 -3.56
C MET A 100 -3.48 -2.27 -5.08
N PHE A 101 -4.42 -1.70 -5.84
CA PHE A 101 -4.38 -1.70 -7.30
C PHE A 101 -3.28 -0.78 -7.82
N ASP A 102 -3.16 0.42 -7.24
CA ASP A 102 -2.12 1.37 -7.57
C ASP A 102 -0.72 0.82 -7.21
N TYR A 103 -0.57 0.28 -5.99
CA TYR A 103 0.70 -0.25 -5.49
C TYR A 103 1.16 -1.51 -6.24
N ALA A 104 0.22 -2.32 -6.74
CA ALA A 104 0.56 -3.51 -7.53
C ALA A 104 1.31 -3.18 -8.83
N ASN A 105 1.18 -1.95 -9.37
CA ASN A 105 1.99 -1.50 -10.51
C ASN A 105 3.49 -1.47 -10.20
N LEU A 106 3.89 -1.36 -8.92
CA LEU A 106 5.29 -1.37 -8.48
C LEU A 106 5.91 -2.77 -8.41
N ASP A 107 5.10 -3.82 -8.55
CA ASP A 107 5.52 -5.22 -8.37
C ASP A 107 6.15 -5.53 -7.00
N ARG A 108 5.73 -4.82 -5.96
CA ARG A 108 6.26 -4.99 -4.60
C ARG A 108 5.30 -5.77 -3.71
N PRO A 109 5.80 -6.41 -2.64
CA PRO A 109 4.97 -7.14 -1.70
C PRO A 109 3.76 -6.36 -1.15
N ILE A 110 2.61 -7.03 -1.13
CA ILE A 110 1.36 -6.55 -0.53
C ILE A 110 0.88 -7.61 0.47
N VAL A 111 0.59 -7.20 1.69
CA VAL A 111 -0.04 -8.03 2.72
C VAL A 111 -1.42 -7.46 3.03
N VAL A 112 -2.44 -8.31 2.99
CA VAL A 112 -3.82 -7.93 3.31
C VAL A 112 -4.10 -8.25 4.77
N HIS A 113 -4.47 -7.25 5.58
CA HIS A 113 -4.97 -7.42 6.93
C HIS A 113 -6.50 -7.31 6.93
N ALA A 114 -7.19 -8.45 6.88
CA ALA A 114 -8.63 -8.56 6.75
C ALA A 114 -9.28 -9.14 8.02
N ASP A 115 -9.34 -8.33 9.07
CA ASP A 115 -9.84 -8.73 10.40
C ASP A 115 -11.37 -8.61 10.55
N ASP A 116 -12.06 -7.99 9.59
CA ASP A 116 -13.52 -7.82 9.56
C ASP A 116 -14.17 -8.06 8.18
N TRP A 117 -13.63 -8.98 7.39
CA TRP A 117 -14.03 -9.19 5.99
C TRP A 117 -15.54 -9.42 5.83
N GLU A 118 -16.13 -10.27 6.68
CA GLU A 118 -17.54 -10.60 6.61
C GLU A 118 -18.42 -9.37 6.83
N THR A 119 -18.05 -8.51 7.78
CA THR A 119 -18.73 -7.25 8.06
C THR A 119 -18.57 -6.28 6.90
N TYR A 120 -17.33 -6.08 6.44
CA TYR A 120 -17.04 -5.16 5.35
C TYR A 120 -17.81 -5.54 4.07
N ARG A 121 -17.74 -6.81 3.68
CA ARG A 121 -18.43 -7.35 2.50
C ARG A 121 -19.95 -7.17 2.59
N THR A 122 -20.53 -7.40 3.77
CA THR A 122 -21.98 -7.29 3.98
C THR A 122 -22.46 -5.84 3.95
N THR A 123 -21.70 -4.93 4.55
CA THR A 123 -22.10 -3.53 4.69
C THR A 123 -21.83 -2.70 3.43
N ARG A 124 -20.65 -2.85 2.81
CA ARG A 124 -20.20 -2.04 1.67
C ARG A 124 -20.47 -2.70 0.32
N GLY A 125 -20.58 -4.02 0.31
CA GLY A 125 -20.52 -4.80 -0.93
C GLY A 125 -19.11 -4.82 -1.53
N VAL A 126 -18.85 -5.81 -2.38
CA VAL A 126 -17.55 -5.97 -3.08
C VAL A 126 -17.78 -6.42 -4.51
N TYR A 127 -16.91 -5.99 -5.42
CA TYR A 127 -16.97 -6.37 -6.84
C TYR A 127 -16.33 -7.73 -7.14
N PHE A 128 -15.42 -8.18 -6.27
CA PHE A 128 -14.72 -9.47 -6.37
C PHE A 128 -14.41 -10.01 -4.98
N ASP A 129 -14.11 -11.30 -4.90
CA ASP A 129 -13.72 -11.92 -3.63
C ASP A 129 -12.22 -11.70 -3.38
N LEU A 130 -11.91 -10.68 -2.58
CA LEU A 130 -10.53 -10.36 -2.20
C LEU A 130 -9.85 -11.55 -1.49
N MET A 131 -10.59 -12.38 -0.75
CA MET A 131 -9.98 -13.52 -0.05
C MET A 131 -9.57 -14.64 -1.01
N ALA A 132 -10.25 -14.74 -2.15
CA ALA A 132 -9.90 -15.68 -3.22
C ALA A 132 -8.80 -15.16 -4.14
N GLU A 133 -8.72 -13.84 -4.31
CA GLU A 133 -7.87 -13.18 -5.30
C GLU A 133 -6.94 -12.12 -4.69
N ALA A 134 -6.46 -12.32 -3.46
CA ALA A 134 -5.59 -11.36 -2.79
C ALA A 134 -4.25 -11.20 -3.54
N PRO A 135 -3.66 -9.98 -3.56
CA PRO A 135 -2.36 -9.71 -4.18
C PRO A 135 -1.16 -10.27 -3.39
N GLY A 136 -1.40 -11.01 -2.32
CA GLY A 136 -0.37 -11.56 -1.43
C GLY A 136 -0.99 -12.27 -0.23
N PRO A 137 -0.20 -12.56 0.83
CA PRO A 137 -0.73 -13.24 2.01
C PRO A 137 -1.78 -12.40 2.74
N VAL A 138 -2.71 -13.09 3.39
CA VAL A 138 -3.82 -12.50 4.14
C VAL A 138 -3.65 -12.84 5.61
N ALA A 139 -3.64 -11.83 6.47
CA ALA A 139 -3.71 -11.93 7.92
C ALA A 139 -5.10 -11.52 8.41
N ARG A 140 -5.70 -12.28 9.32
CA ARG A 140 -6.93 -11.91 10.03
C ARG A 140 -6.69 -11.39 11.43
N THR A 141 -5.46 -11.52 11.93
CA THR A 141 -5.06 -11.05 13.25
C THR A 141 -3.70 -10.36 13.18
N GLN A 142 -3.40 -9.52 14.17
CA GLN A 142 -2.06 -8.94 14.31
C GLN A 142 -0.98 -10.01 14.45
N ALA A 143 -1.25 -11.12 15.15
CA ALA A 143 -0.27 -12.19 15.32
C ALA A 143 0.13 -12.82 13.97
N GLU A 144 -0.87 -13.12 13.12
CA GLU A 144 -0.64 -13.61 11.75
C GLU A 144 0.09 -12.56 10.90
N LEU A 145 -0.27 -11.28 11.02
CA LEU A 145 0.40 -10.19 10.31
C LEU A 145 1.87 -10.09 10.72
N THR A 146 2.17 -10.12 12.02
CA THR A 146 3.54 -10.13 12.54
C THR A 146 4.31 -11.34 12.00
N GLU A 147 3.74 -12.54 12.05
CA GLU A 147 4.38 -13.76 11.53
C GLU A 147 4.71 -13.62 10.03
N ILE A 148 3.76 -13.12 9.23
CA ILE A 148 3.96 -12.90 7.80
C ILE A 148 5.11 -11.92 7.55
N LEU A 149 5.18 -10.81 8.29
CA LEU A 149 6.16 -9.74 8.08
C LEU A 149 7.54 -10.03 8.69
N THR A 150 7.61 -10.88 9.71
CA THR A 150 8.89 -11.29 10.34
C THR A 150 9.50 -12.53 9.71
N SER A 151 8.74 -13.28 8.92
CA SER A 151 9.22 -14.36 8.06
C SER A 151 9.43 -13.88 6.62
N ASP A 152 9.74 -14.80 5.71
CA ASP A 152 9.83 -14.50 4.28
C ASP A 152 8.49 -14.61 3.55
N ALA A 153 7.40 -14.96 4.25
CA ALA A 153 6.10 -15.27 3.63
C ALA A 153 5.48 -14.10 2.85
N TRP A 154 5.79 -12.85 3.21
CA TRP A 154 5.32 -11.67 2.49
C TRP A 154 5.95 -11.47 1.11
N HIS A 155 7.10 -12.11 0.82
CA HIS A 155 7.83 -11.96 -0.44
C HIS A 155 8.30 -13.29 -1.05
N ASP A 156 7.76 -14.42 -0.58
CA ASP A 156 8.06 -15.74 -1.11
C ASP A 156 7.46 -15.99 -2.51
N GLU A 157 7.64 -17.21 -3.03
CA GLU A 157 7.12 -17.60 -4.34
C GLU A 157 5.58 -17.56 -4.40
N ARG A 158 4.89 -17.86 -3.30
CA ARG A 158 3.43 -17.83 -3.24
C ARG A 158 2.92 -16.39 -3.30
N ALA A 159 3.52 -15.49 -2.52
CA ALA A 159 3.21 -14.06 -2.55
C ALA A 159 3.50 -13.47 -3.94
N THR A 160 4.63 -13.85 -4.56
CA THR A 160 5.00 -13.41 -5.91
C THR A 160 3.99 -13.89 -6.97
N LYS A 161 3.56 -15.15 -6.91
CA LYS A 161 2.52 -15.70 -7.82
C LYS A 161 1.18 -15.01 -7.65
N ALA A 162 0.75 -14.78 -6.41
CA ALA A 162 -0.49 -14.07 -6.09
C ALA A 162 -0.46 -12.64 -6.66
N ARG A 163 0.63 -11.91 -6.42
CA ARG A 163 0.85 -10.57 -6.96
C ARG A 163 0.85 -10.55 -8.48
N ALA A 164 1.53 -11.49 -9.14
CA ALA A 164 1.57 -11.57 -10.60
C ALA A 164 0.17 -11.81 -11.20
N ALA A 165 -0.64 -12.70 -10.59
CA ALA A 165 -2.01 -12.94 -11.02
C ALA A 165 -2.89 -11.68 -10.84
N PHE A 166 -2.75 -11.00 -9.70
CA PHE A 166 -3.47 -9.76 -9.42
C PHE A 166 -3.12 -8.65 -10.43
N ARG A 167 -1.82 -8.45 -10.70
CA ARG A 167 -1.33 -7.46 -11.68
C ARG A 167 -1.88 -7.73 -13.08
N ARG A 168 -1.87 -8.98 -13.53
CA ARG A 168 -2.44 -9.35 -14.84
C ARG A 168 -3.92 -9.03 -14.95
N ARG A 169 -4.67 -9.14 -13.84
CA ARG A 169 -6.11 -8.90 -13.83
C ARG A 169 -6.45 -7.41 -13.72
N PHE A 170 -5.73 -6.66 -12.90
CA PHE A 170 -6.18 -5.32 -12.49
C PHE A 170 -5.28 -4.18 -12.94
N CYS A 171 -4.03 -4.44 -13.35
CA CYS A 171 -3.09 -3.41 -13.78
C CYS A 171 -3.03 -3.29 -15.32
N GLU A 172 -4.10 -3.63 -16.05
CA GLU A 172 -4.06 -3.72 -17.52
C GLU A 172 -3.71 -2.41 -18.22
N TYR A 173 -4.08 -1.24 -17.69
CA TYR A 173 -4.00 0.04 -18.43
C TYR A 173 -2.89 1.00 -17.97
N ASP A 174 -2.26 0.75 -16.81
CA ASP A 174 -1.25 1.62 -16.21
C ASP A 174 0.17 1.34 -16.74
N ASP A 175 0.47 1.84 -17.93
CA ASP A 175 1.77 1.69 -18.60
C ASP A 175 2.65 2.96 -18.55
N GLY A 176 2.25 3.97 -17.76
CA GLY A 176 2.95 5.25 -17.66
C GLY A 176 2.60 6.28 -18.74
N HIS A 177 1.79 5.93 -19.74
CA HIS A 177 1.42 6.82 -20.85
C HIS A 177 -0.04 7.32 -20.78
N ALA A 178 -0.76 7.09 -19.69
CA ALA A 178 -2.15 7.51 -19.53
C ALA A 178 -2.34 9.03 -19.73
N ALA A 179 -1.52 9.85 -19.06
CA ALA A 179 -1.58 11.30 -19.18
C ALA A 179 -1.24 11.78 -20.61
N GLU A 180 -0.23 11.18 -21.24
CA GLU A 180 0.14 11.47 -22.63
C GLU A 180 -1.01 11.17 -23.59
N ARG A 181 -1.66 10.02 -23.45
CA ARG A 181 -2.84 9.64 -24.26
C ARG A 181 -3.96 10.66 -24.12
N VAL A 182 -4.27 11.09 -22.89
CA VAL A 182 -5.30 12.10 -22.63
C VAL A 182 -4.93 13.44 -23.27
N VAL A 183 -3.69 13.91 -23.12
CA VAL A 183 -3.22 15.17 -23.71
C VAL A 183 -3.36 15.14 -25.23
N ARG A 184 -2.81 14.10 -25.88
CA ARG A 184 -2.86 13.96 -27.34
C ARG A 184 -4.29 13.87 -27.87
N ARG A 185 -5.15 13.09 -27.22
CA ARG A 185 -6.52 12.88 -27.69
C ARG A 185 -7.44 14.09 -27.45
N VAL A 186 -7.45 14.61 -26.23
CA VAL A 186 -8.44 15.60 -25.80
C VAL A 186 -8.00 17.03 -26.13
N PHE A 187 -6.72 17.33 -25.97
CA PHE A 187 -6.20 18.70 -26.10
C PHE A 187 -5.55 18.97 -27.45
N LEU A 188 -4.94 17.97 -28.08
CA LEU A 188 -4.31 18.10 -29.40
C LEU A 188 -5.19 17.58 -30.55
N GLY A 189 -6.28 16.88 -30.25
CA GLY A 189 -7.23 16.38 -31.25
C GLY A 189 -6.69 15.26 -32.13
N GLU A 190 -5.62 14.58 -31.69
CA GLU A 190 -5.05 13.44 -32.42
C GLU A 190 -6.07 12.30 -32.54
N ASP A 191 -5.92 11.51 -33.61
CA ASP A 191 -6.75 10.33 -33.86
C ASP A 191 -6.36 9.21 -32.88
N GLU A 192 -7.34 8.43 -32.41
CA GLU A 192 -7.08 7.34 -31.46
C GLU A 192 -6.05 6.32 -31.99
N ARG A 193 -6.01 6.11 -33.31
CA ARG A 193 -5.07 5.18 -33.97
C ARG A 193 -3.62 5.67 -33.94
N THR A 194 -3.37 6.93 -33.62
CA THR A 194 -2.00 7.50 -33.51
C THR A 194 -1.51 7.58 -32.08
N LEU A 195 -2.35 7.22 -31.10
CA LEU A 195 -1.95 7.21 -29.70
C LEU A 195 -1.00 6.02 -29.41
N PRO A 196 -0.06 6.18 -28.45
CA PRO A 196 0.74 5.05 -27.99
C PRO A 196 -0.16 3.89 -27.52
N PRO A 197 0.04 2.66 -28.01
CA PRO A 197 -0.74 1.52 -27.57
C PRO A 197 -0.45 1.22 -26.09
N VAL A 198 -1.40 0.55 -25.43
CA VAL A 198 -1.20 0.10 -24.04
C VAL A 198 -0.15 -1.00 -24.04
N LEU A 199 0.94 -0.82 -23.29
CA LEU A 199 1.98 -1.84 -23.15
C LEU A 199 1.47 -3.01 -22.29
N PRO A 200 1.65 -4.28 -22.67
CA PRO A 200 1.33 -5.43 -21.81
C PRO A 200 2.06 -5.38 -20.46
N VAL A 201 1.46 -5.94 -19.40
CA VAL A 201 2.02 -5.88 -18.03
C VAL A 201 3.40 -6.53 -17.96
N GLU A 202 3.62 -7.60 -18.71
CA GLU A 202 4.87 -8.35 -18.83
C GLU A 202 6.02 -7.57 -19.48
N ASP A 203 5.70 -6.56 -20.30
CA ASP A 203 6.69 -5.76 -21.04
C ASP A 203 7.04 -4.46 -20.28
N ARG A 204 6.38 -4.18 -19.17
CA ARG A 204 6.60 -2.98 -18.36
C ARG A 204 7.78 -3.17 -17.41
N THR A 205 8.51 -2.08 -17.18
CA THR A 205 9.54 -2.01 -16.14
C THR A 205 8.97 -1.30 -14.92
N PRO A 206 8.70 -1.98 -13.80
CA PRO A 206 8.29 -1.33 -12.57
C PRO A 206 9.37 -0.36 -12.07
N ALA A 207 8.96 0.65 -11.29
CA ALA A 207 9.92 1.52 -10.63
C ALA A 207 10.81 0.69 -9.67
N PRO A 208 12.15 0.91 -9.67
CA PRO A 208 13.06 0.13 -8.85
C PRO A 208 12.67 0.25 -7.37
N SER A 209 12.76 -0.86 -6.64
CA SER A 209 12.56 -0.88 -5.21
C SER A 209 13.50 0.12 -4.51
N PRO A 210 13.15 0.61 -3.32
CA PRO A 210 14.06 1.48 -2.58
C PRO A 210 15.45 0.89 -2.34
N GLU A 211 15.54 -0.43 -2.16
CA GLU A 211 16.80 -1.16 -2.06
C GLU A 211 17.60 -1.10 -3.37
N GLU A 212 16.97 -1.42 -4.50
CA GLU A 212 17.60 -1.35 -5.84
C GLU A 212 18.04 0.08 -6.21
N ALA A 213 17.20 1.06 -5.90
CA ALA A 213 17.49 2.47 -6.15
C ALA A 213 18.64 3.02 -5.28
N SER A 214 18.87 2.43 -4.10
CA SER A 214 19.99 2.81 -3.22
C SER A 214 21.31 2.13 -3.60
N ALA A 215 21.25 1.05 -4.39
CA ALA A 215 22.41 0.30 -4.87
C ALA A 215 22.96 0.82 -6.22
N SER A 216 22.27 1.76 -6.86
CA SER A 216 22.60 2.38 -8.15
C SER A 216 23.29 3.74 -7.97
#